data_AF-A0A7C6F965-F1
#
_entry.id   AF-A0A7C6F965-F1
#
_cell.length_a   1.000
_cell.length_b   1.000
_cell.length_c   1.000
_cell.angle_alpha   90.00
_cell.angle_beta   90.00
_cell.angle_gamma   90.00
#
_symmetry.space_group_name_H-M   'P 1'
#
loop_
_entity.id
_entity.type
_entity.pdbx_description
1 polymer ?
#
loop_
_entity_poly.entity_id
_entity_poly.type
_entity_poly.pdbx_seq_one_letter_code
_entity_poly.pdbx_strand_id
1 'polypeptide(L)'
;KRGFSFKNAMTYAFGTLLKDIAKPLFWGLLIGALITVLIPKNLSEILVEYALLSYIIVILIAVPMYVCATASLPIAAGLILSGVSAGAAFVFLSAGPATNTVTIGVVKKMLGTRSLYIYLGSIIVGSIIFGLALDYLFSSMAIDPKTLVHMGEHAGIFAIISSLVLWGFLLYYFVTPYFPKVENKSCCN
;
A
#
# COMPACT_ATOMS: atom_id res chain seq x y z
N LYS A 1 30.01 -18.07 12.96
CA LYS A 1 29.55 -16.85 12.27
C LYS A 1 29.59 -17.13 10.77
N ARG A 2 28.44 -17.31 10.08
CA ARG A 2 28.44 -17.53 8.63
C ARG A 2 28.76 -16.20 7.94
N GLY A 3 29.78 -16.18 7.09
CA GLY A 3 30.22 -14.98 6.36
C GLY A 3 29.14 -14.45 5.43
N PHE A 4 29.10 -13.13 5.26
CA PHE A 4 28.17 -12.45 4.36
C PHE A 4 28.45 -12.87 2.92
N SER A 5 27.59 -13.73 2.35
CA SER A 5 27.71 -14.17 0.96
C SER A 5 26.88 -13.24 0.07
N PHE A 6 27.58 -12.41 -0.71
CA PHE A 6 26.96 -11.45 -1.65
C PHE A 6 25.97 -12.13 -2.61
N LYS A 7 26.28 -13.36 -3.05
CA LYS A 7 25.41 -14.17 -3.90
C LYS A 7 24.07 -14.50 -3.22
N ASN A 8 24.10 -14.85 -1.93
CA ASN A 8 22.88 -15.11 -1.17
C ASN A 8 22.08 -13.83 -0.92
N ALA A 9 22.75 -12.70 -0.67
CA ALA A 9 22.09 -11.40 -0.51
C ALA A 9 21.35 -10.98 -1.81
N MET A 10 22.01 -11.11 -2.97
CA MET A 10 21.41 -10.82 -4.27
C MET A 10 20.23 -11.75 -4.58
N THR A 11 20.38 -13.06 -4.29
CA THR A 11 19.32 -14.05 -4.53
C THR A 11 18.14 -13.86 -3.58
N TYR A 12 18.37 -13.41 -2.36
CA TYR A 12 17.31 -13.06 -1.41
C TYR A 12 16.54 -11.80 -1.84
N ALA A 13 17.28 -10.77 -2.28
CA ALA A 13 16.69 -9.52 -2.73
C ALA A 13 15.79 -9.70 -3.96
N PHE A 14 16.29 -10.37 -5.00
CA PHE A 14 15.54 -10.55 -6.25
C PHE A 14 14.63 -11.79 -6.27
N GLY A 15 14.86 -12.76 -5.38
CA GLY A 15 14.12 -14.01 -5.34
C GLY A 15 12.98 -14.02 -4.33
N THR A 16 13.30 -13.89 -3.04
CA THR A 16 12.32 -14.06 -1.96
C THR A 16 11.54 -12.78 -1.67
N LEU A 17 12.21 -11.62 -1.55
CA LEU A 17 11.52 -10.35 -1.25
C LEU A 17 10.53 -9.97 -2.36
N LEU A 18 10.97 -10.07 -3.61
CA LEU A 18 10.13 -9.77 -4.78
C LEU A 18 8.90 -10.69 -4.83
N LYS A 19 9.08 -11.99 -4.54
CA LYS A 19 7.97 -12.95 -4.47
C LYS A 19 6.98 -12.65 -3.35
N ASP A 20 7.46 -12.17 -2.20
CA ASP A 20 6.63 -11.81 -1.05
C ASP A 20 5.85 -10.51 -1.27
N ILE A 21 6.41 -9.56 -2.04
CA ILE A 21 5.76 -8.28 -2.37
C ILE A 21 4.81 -8.40 -3.57
N ALA A 22 5.13 -9.26 -4.55
CA ALA A 22 4.38 -9.35 -5.81
C ALA A 22 2.90 -9.70 -5.61
N LYS A 23 2.59 -10.67 -4.75
CA LYS A 23 1.19 -11.10 -4.52
C LYS A 23 0.34 -10.00 -3.85
N PRO A 24 0.78 -9.41 -2.71
CA PRO A 24 0.04 -8.27 -2.13
C PRO A 24 -0.08 -7.09 -3.08
N LEU A 25 0.99 -6.77 -3.83
CA LEU A 25 0.98 -5.65 -4.76
C LEU A 25 -0.02 -5.86 -5.90
N PHE A 26 -0.10 -7.08 -6.45
CA PHE A 26 -1.11 -7.42 -7.45
C PHE A 26 -2.52 -7.25 -6.90
N TRP A 27 -2.78 -7.73 -5.69
CA TRP A 27 -4.09 -7.58 -5.04
C TRP A 27 -4.42 -6.11 -4.76
N GLY A 28 -3.45 -5.34 -4.27
CA GLY A 28 -3.62 -3.90 -4.03
C GLY A 28 -3.86 -3.10 -5.31
N LEU A 29 -3.20 -3.45 -6.42
CA LEU A 29 -3.45 -2.85 -7.72
C LEU A 29 -4.88 -3.15 -8.22
N LEU A 30 -5.30 -4.41 -8.10
CA LEU A 30 -6.63 -4.86 -8.54
C LEU A 30 -7.72 -4.14 -7.73
N ILE A 31 -7.56 -4.06 -6.41
CA ILE A 31 -8.48 -3.36 -5.52
C ILE A 31 -8.45 -1.85 -5.76
N GLY A 32 -7.28 -1.24 -5.93
CA GLY A 32 -7.16 0.18 -6.26
C GLY A 32 -7.87 0.54 -7.57
N ALA A 33 -7.74 -0.31 -8.59
CA ALA A 33 -8.45 -0.16 -9.86
C ALA A 33 -9.95 -0.41 -9.74
N LEU A 34 -10.39 -1.30 -8.85
CA LEU A 34 -11.82 -1.52 -8.62
C LEU A 34 -12.44 -0.33 -7.86
N ILE A 35 -11.72 0.25 -6.90
CA ILE A 35 -12.14 1.42 -6.13
C ILE A 35 -12.38 2.62 -7.05
N THR A 36 -11.52 2.86 -8.04
CA THR A 36 -11.70 3.95 -9.02
C THR A 36 -12.94 3.79 -9.89
N VAL A 37 -13.39 2.56 -10.12
CA VAL A 37 -14.60 2.27 -10.89
C VAL A 37 -15.85 2.29 -10.00
N LEU A 38 -15.74 1.84 -8.76
CA LEU A 38 -16.88 1.71 -7.83
C LEU A 38 -17.31 3.02 -7.18
N ILE A 39 -16.42 4.02 -7.05
CA ILE A 39 -16.76 5.29 -6.39
C ILE A 39 -17.38 6.26 -7.41
N PRO A 40 -18.70 6.56 -7.33
CA PRO A 40 -19.32 7.55 -8.19
C PRO A 40 -18.89 8.96 -7.81
N LYS A 41 -18.80 9.86 -8.80
CA LYS A 41 -18.36 11.26 -8.62
C LYS A 41 -19.14 12.01 -7.52
N ASN A 42 -20.42 11.70 -7.35
CA ASN A 42 -21.28 12.30 -6.33
C ASN A 42 -20.82 12.01 -4.88
N LEU A 43 -20.23 10.84 -4.60
CA LEU A 43 -19.64 10.56 -3.29
C LEU A 43 -18.34 11.33 -3.10
N SER A 44 -17.52 11.43 -4.15
CA SER A 44 -16.21 12.08 -4.04
C SER A 44 -16.29 13.56 -3.63
N GLU A 45 -17.29 14.29 -4.12
CA GLU A 45 -17.50 15.70 -3.75
C GLU A 45 -17.81 15.85 -2.26
N ILE A 46 -18.68 14.99 -1.72
CA ILE A 46 -19.03 14.95 -0.29
C ILE A 46 -17.82 14.53 0.57
N LEU A 47 -17.01 13.58 0.10
CA LEU A 47 -15.81 13.14 0.83
C LEU A 47 -14.70 14.21 0.86
N VAL A 48 -14.65 15.10 -0.12
CA VAL A 48 -13.71 16.24 -0.14
C VAL A 48 -14.21 17.37 0.75
N GLU A 49 -15.52 17.64 0.75
CA GLU A 49 -16.12 18.68 1.60
C GLU A 49 -16.04 18.34 3.10
N TYR A 50 -16.16 17.06 3.45
CA TYR A 50 -16.05 16.58 4.83
C TYR A 50 -14.77 15.79 5.09
N ALA A 51 -13.62 16.48 5.17
CA ALA A 51 -12.30 15.88 5.39
C ALA A 51 -12.21 14.94 6.63
N LEU A 52 -12.86 15.29 7.74
CA LEU A 52 -12.87 14.42 8.92
C LEU A 52 -13.65 13.12 8.69
N LEU A 53 -14.74 13.20 7.92
CA LEU A 53 -15.60 12.07 7.61
C LEU A 53 -14.87 11.12 6.64
N SER A 54 -14.14 11.66 5.67
CA SER A 54 -13.30 10.87 4.77
C SER A 54 -12.17 10.15 5.51
N TYR A 55 -11.53 10.77 6.50
CA TYR A 55 -10.49 10.10 7.30
C TYR A 55 -11.03 8.91 8.08
N ILE A 56 -12.21 9.06 8.69
CA ILE A 56 -12.86 7.98 9.45
C ILE A 56 -13.23 6.82 8.53
N ILE A 57 -13.86 7.10 7.38
CA ILE A 57 -14.23 6.07 6.39
C ILE A 57 -12.99 5.31 5.92
N VAL A 58 -11.94 6.05 5.57
CA VAL A 58 -10.71 5.48 5.04
C VAL A 58 -10.00 4.61 6.07
N ILE A 59 -9.92 5.03 7.33
CA ILE A 59 -9.38 4.20 8.42
C ILE A 59 -10.23 2.94 8.59
N LEU A 60 -11.56 3.06 8.56
CA LEU A 60 -12.48 1.94 8.72
C LEU A 60 -12.33 0.90 7.60
N ILE A 61 -11.98 1.31 6.39
CA ILE A 61 -11.66 0.42 5.26
C ILE A 61 -10.23 -0.12 5.36
N ALA A 62 -9.26 0.69 5.81
CA ALA A 62 -7.85 0.32 5.89
C ALA A 62 -7.59 -0.79 6.92
N VAL A 63 -8.22 -0.69 8.09
CA VAL A 63 -8.04 -1.63 9.21
C VAL A 63 -8.35 -3.09 8.82
N PRO A 64 -9.50 -3.43 8.22
CA PRO A 64 -9.79 -4.81 7.80
C PRO A 64 -8.98 -5.23 6.56
N MET A 65 -8.60 -4.28 5.70
CA MET A 65 -7.86 -4.58 4.48
C MET A 65 -6.41 -5.00 4.72
N TYR A 66 -5.84 -4.78 5.91
CA TYR A 66 -4.48 -5.19 6.31
C TYR A 66 -3.51 -5.22 5.13
N VAL A 67 -3.14 -4.04 4.63
CA VAL A 67 -2.32 -3.94 3.42
C VAL A 67 -0.90 -3.57 3.83
N CYS A 68 0.09 -4.29 3.32
CA CYS A 68 1.49 -3.91 3.48
C CYS A 68 1.78 -2.59 2.74
N ALA A 69 2.80 -1.84 3.19
CA ALA A 69 3.13 -0.51 2.67
C ALA A 69 3.31 -0.47 1.13
N THR A 70 3.73 -1.58 0.52
CA THR A 70 3.89 -1.71 -0.92
C THR A 70 2.58 -1.76 -1.69
N ALA A 71 1.55 -2.39 -1.12
CA ALA A 71 0.23 -2.53 -1.74
C ALA A 71 -0.71 -1.38 -1.34
N SER A 72 -0.43 -0.66 -0.26
CA SER A 72 -1.21 0.53 0.13
C SER A 72 -0.97 1.72 -0.81
N LEU A 73 0.21 1.81 -1.44
CA LEU A 73 0.54 2.85 -2.42
C LEU A 73 -0.40 2.87 -3.65
N PRO A 74 -0.57 1.76 -4.42
CA PRO A 74 -1.49 1.76 -5.57
C PRO A 74 -2.95 1.95 -5.15
N ILE A 75 -3.35 1.46 -3.98
CA ILE A 75 -4.70 1.70 -3.44
C ILE A 75 -4.90 3.19 -3.13
N ALA A 76 -3.93 3.84 -2.47
CA ALA A 76 -3.97 5.26 -2.17
C ALA A 76 -4.00 6.11 -3.45
N ALA A 77 -3.20 5.76 -4.45
CA ALA A 77 -3.26 6.39 -5.77
C ALA A 77 -4.66 6.24 -6.39
N GLY A 78 -5.26 5.04 -6.33
CA GLY A 78 -6.63 4.79 -6.75
C GLY A 78 -7.65 5.65 -6.00
N LEU A 79 -7.52 5.80 -4.68
CA LEU A 79 -8.39 6.65 -3.87
C LEU A 79 -8.31 8.13 -4.30
N ILE A 80 -7.10 8.65 -4.53
CA ILE A 80 -6.91 10.03 -5.02
C ILE A 80 -7.55 10.21 -6.40
N LEU A 81 -7.34 9.26 -7.31
CA LEU A 81 -7.97 9.28 -8.64
C LEU A 81 -9.50 9.21 -8.57
N SER A 82 -10.03 8.50 -7.57
CA SER A 82 -11.47 8.43 -7.27
C SER A 82 -12.02 9.73 -6.69
N GLY A 83 -11.16 10.70 -6.35
CA GLY A 83 -11.53 11.99 -5.79
C GLY A 83 -11.56 12.05 -4.26
N VAL A 84 -10.90 11.12 -3.57
CA VAL A 84 -10.63 11.25 -2.12
C VAL A 84 -9.53 12.30 -1.90
N SER A 85 -9.57 13.03 -0.77
CA SER A 85 -8.55 14.04 -0.46
C SER A 85 -7.15 13.42 -0.30
N ALA A 86 -6.11 14.22 -0.55
CA ALA A 86 -4.72 13.77 -0.44
C ALA A 86 -4.36 13.43 1.03
N GLY A 87 -4.90 14.19 1.99
CA GLY A 87 -4.77 13.93 3.41
C GLY A 87 -5.40 12.59 3.81
N ALA A 88 -6.57 12.26 3.27
CA ALA A 88 -7.23 10.98 3.53
C ALA A 88 -6.42 9.80 2.97
N ALA A 89 -5.86 9.96 1.77
CA ALA A 89 -4.94 8.97 1.20
C ALA A 89 -3.65 8.82 2.05
N PHE A 90 -3.12 9.91 2.61
CA PHE A 90 -1.99 9.84 3.53
C PHE A 90 -2.34 9.11 4.84
N VAL A 91 -3.53 9.39 5.40
CA VAL A 91 -4.04 8.68 6.57
C VAL A 91 -4.15 7.18 6.29
N PHE A 92 -4.64 6.78 5.12
CA PHE A 92 -4.64 5.38 4.67
C PHE A 92 -3.23 4.78 4.67
N LEU A 93 -2.28 5.47 4.02
CA LEU A 93 -0.90 5.01 3.86
C LEU A 93 -0.17 4.88 5.19
N SER A 94 -0.46 5.74 6.15
CA SER A 94 0.12 5.72 7.49
C SER A 94 -0.55 4.68 8.38
N ALA A 95 -1.88 4.72 8.50
CA ALA A 95 -2.64 3.86 9.39
C ALA A 95 -2.68 2.39 8.94
N GLY A 96 -2.70 2.12 7.63
CA GLY A 96 -2.82 0.75 7.09
C GLY A 96 -1.69 -0.18 7.57
N PRO A 97 -0.41 0.12 7.29
CA PRO A 97 0.71 -0.70 7.77
C PRO A 97 0.87 -0.65 9.30
N ALA A 98 0.48 0.44 9.94
CA ALA A 98 0.66 0.63 11.37
C ALA A 98 -0.36 -0.16 12.22
N THR A 99 -1.60 -0.32 11.73
CA THR A 99 -2.68 -1.11 12.38
C THR A 99 -2.63 -2.60 12.04
N ASN A 100 -1.46 -3.01 11.57
CA ASN A 100 -0.93 -4.34 11.52
C ASN A 100 -1.40 -5.37 12.60
N THR A 101 -2.30 -6.35 12.40
CA THR A 101 -2.49 -7.49 13.34
C THR A 101 -1.18 -8.12 13.90
N VAL A 102 -0.12 -8.25 13.09
CA VAL A 102 1.19 -8.74 13.56
C VAL A 102 1.88 -7.70 14.44
N THR A 103 1.96 -6.43 14.03
CA THR A 103 2.56 -5.39 14.88
C THR A 103 1.77 -5.15 16.15
N ILE A 104 0.44 -5.12 16.09
CA ILE A 104 -0.47 -5.05 17.25
C ILE A 104 -0.20 -6.24 18.19
N GLY A 105 -0.07 -7.46 17.66
CA GLY A 105 0.23 -8.65 18.45
C GLY A 105 1.59 -8.56 19.15
N VAL A 106 2.63 -8.12 18.44
CA VAL A 106 3.98 -7.93 18.98
C VAL A 106 4.00 -6.83 20.04
N VAL A 107 3.41 -5.67 19.77
CA VAL A 107 3.33 -4.54 20.71
C VAL A 107 2.53 -4.93 21.96
N LYS A 108 1.39 -5.61 21.79
CA LYS A 108 0.59 -6.11 22.93
C LYS A 108 1.39 -7.08 23.79
N LYS A 109 2.18 -7.97 23.18
CA LYS A 109 2.98 -8.97 23.91
C LYS A 109 4.21 -8.35 24.60
N MET A 110 4.85 -7.37 23.97
CA MET A 110 6.09 -6.77 24.49
C MET A 110 5.85 -5.60 25.44
N LEU A 111 4.90 -4.72 25.13
CA LEU A 111 4.66 -3.47 25.87
C LEU A 111 3.34 -3.49 26.67
N GLY A 112 2.52 -4.52 26.52
CA GLY A 112 1.23 -4.65 27.21
C GLY A 112 0.08 -3.88 26.54
N THR A 113 -1.14 -4.07 27.06
CA THR A 113 -2.37 -3.51 26.48
C THR A 113 -2.50 -2.00 26.64
N ARG A 114 -2.02 -1.41 27.73
CA ARG A 114 -2.06 0.05 27.93
C ARG A 114 -1.23 0.78 26.88
N SER A 115 -0.01 0.30 26.64
CA SER A 115 0.90 0.86 25.64
C SER A 115 0.37 0.70 24.22
N LEU A 116 -0.35 -0.38 23.93
CA LEU A 116 -1.01 -0.58 22.64
C LEU A 116 -2.05 0.52 22.35
N TYR A 117 -2.88 0.88 23.33
CA TYR A 117 -3.87 1.95 23.13
C TYR A 117 -3.20 3.31 22.90
N ILE A 118 -2.12 3.60 23.62
CA ILE A 118 -1.34 4.83 23.42
C ILE A 118 -0.70 4.84 22.03
N TYR A 119 -0.16 3.72 21.58
CA TYR A 119 0.42 3.55 20.24
C TYR A 119 -0.62 3.76 19.13
N LEU A 120 -1.78 3.11 19.22
CA LEU A 120 -2.86 3.31 18.25
C LEU A 120 -3.39 4.74 18.27
N GLY A 121 -3.57 5.31 19.47
CA GLY A 121 -3.99 6.69 19.64
C GLY A 121 -3.02 7.69 19.02
N SER A 122 -1.71 7.52 19.23
CA SER A 122 -0.70 8.43 18.68
C SER A 122 -0.63 8.35 17.16
N ILE A 123 -0.81 7.17 16.57
CA ILE A 123 -0.86 7.01 15.11
C ILE A 123 -2.11 7.65 14.52
N ILE A 124 -3.28 7.41 15.12
CA ILE A 124 -4.54 7.98 14.62
C ILE A 124 -4.48 9.51 14.72
N VAL A 125 -4.12 10.05 15.88
CA VAL A 125 -4.02 11.51 16.09
C VAL A 125 -2.96 12.12 15.18
N GLY A 126 -1.77 11.51 15.11
CA GLY A 126 -0.68 11.99 14.25
C GLY A 126 -1.07 11.99 12.79
N SER A 127 -1.61 10.87 12.28
CA SER A 127 -2.05 10.77 10.89
C SER A 127 -3.14 11.77 10.53
N ILE A 128 -4.11 12.03 11.41
CA ILE A 128 -5.13 13.06 11.20
C ILE A 128 -4.51 14.45 11.17
N ILE A 129 -3.62 14.80 12.11
CA ILE A 129 -2.97 16.11 12.13
C ILE A 129 -2.16 16.34 10.84
N PHE A 130 -1.35 15.35 10.44
CA PHE A 130 -0.58 15.44 9.19
C PHE A 130 -1.48 15.41 7.95
N GLY A 131 -2.57 14.66 7.98
CA GLY A 131 -3.58 14.65 6.90
C GLY A 131 -4.22 16.01 6.72
N LEU A 132 -4.67 16.64 7.81
CA LEU A 132 -5.22 18.00 7.78
C LEU A 132 -4.16 19.01 7.33
N ALA A 133 -2.92 18.87 7.79
CA ALA A 133 -1.83 19.73 7.35
C ALA A 133 -1.56 19.59 5.84
N LEU A 134 -1.61 18.38 5.31
CA LEU A 134 -1.50 18.13 3.87
C LEU A 134 -2.67 18.74 3.11
N ASP A 135 -3.92 18.49 3.53
CA ASP A 135 -5.10 19.06 2.88
C ASP A 135 -5.07 20.60 2.91
N TYR A 136 -4.63 21.21 4.02
CA TYR A 136 -4.42 22.65 4.11
C TYR A 136 -3.32 23.16 3.17
N LEU A 137 -2.19 22.44 3.08
CA LEU A 137 -1.08 22.79 2.19
C LEU A 137 -1.50 22.72 0.72
N PHE A 138 -2.20 21.65 0.32
CA PHE A 138 -2.70 21.47 -1.05
C PHE A 138 -3.80 22.49 -1.39
N SER A 139 -4.70 22.79 -0.46
CA SER A 139 -5.70 23.85 -0.64
C SER A 139 -5.07 25.24 -0.75
N SER A 140 -3.97 25.50 -0.04
CA SER A 140 -3.26 26.79 -0.10
C SER A 140 -2.48 26.99 -1.39
N MET A 141 -2.04 25.90 -2.02
CA MET A 141 -1.28 25.94 -3.27
C MET A 141 -2.14 25.77 -4.53
N ALA A 142 -3.46 25.56 -4.39
CA ALA A 142 -4.40 25.28 -5.48
C ALA A 142 -3.96 24.14 -6.42
N ILE A 143 -3.20 23.18 -5.88
CA ILE A 143 -2.70 22.03 -6.64
C ILE A 143 -3.74 20.91 -6.53
N ASP A 144 -4.40 20.59 -7.65
CA ASP A 144 -5.26 19.41 -7.71
C ASP A 144 -4.42 18.13 -7.49
N PRO A 145 -4.65 17.35 -6.43
CA PRO A 145 -3.88 16.13 -6.20
C PRO A 145 -4.07 15.08 -7.31
N LYS A 146 -5.15 15.20 -8.10
CA LYS A 146 -5.40 14.38 -9.30
C LYS A 146 -4.35 14.61 -10.38
N THR A 147 -3.88 15.83 -10.60
CA THR A 147 -2.87 16.09 -11.65
C THR A 147 -1.50 15.55 -11.27
N LEU A 148 -1.14 15.50 -9.98
CA LEU A 148 0.12 14.91 -9.51
C LEU A 148 0.24 13.41 -9.81
N VAL A 149 -0.88 12.67 -9.75
CA VAL A 149 -0.88 11.24 -10.09
C VAL A 149 -0.72 11.02 -11.59
N HIS A 150 -1.22 11.95 -12.42
CA HIS A 150 -1.10 11.89 -13.88
C HIS A 150 0.22 12.43 -14.44
N MET A 151 1.07 13.09 -13.62
CA MET A 151 2.37 13.65 -14.06
C MET A 151 3.48 12.62 -14.29
N GLY A 152 3.15 11.32 -14.38
CA GLY A 152 4.09 10.23 -14.68
C GLY A 152 4.29 9.93 -16.17
N GLU A 153 3.69 10.71 -17.08
CA GLU A 153 3.60 10.39 -18.50
C GLU A 153 4.63 11.10 -19.38
N HIS A 154 5.79 11.48 -18.82
CA HIS A 154 6.99 11.65 -19.65
C HIS A 154 7.55 10.26 -19.95
N ALA A 155 6.92 9.59 -20.91
CA ALA A 155 7.25 8.27 -21.43
C ALA A 155 8.61 8.28 -22.13
N GLY A 156 9.69 8.40 -21.34
CA GLY A 156 11.02 8.04 -21.79
C GLY A 156 11.04 6.54 -22.09
N ILE A 157 11.77 6.16 -23.13
CA ILE A 157 11.95 4.75 -23.53
C ILE A 157 12.39 3.88 -22.33
N PHE A 158 13.16 4.47 -21.40
CA PHE A 158 13.57 3.82 -20.15
C PHE A 158 12.42 3.43 -19.21
N ALA A 159 11.36 4.24 -19.10
CA ALA A 159 10.20 3.95 -18.24
C ALA A 159 9.33 2.82 -18.82
N ILE A 160 9.25 2.73 -20.14
CA ILE A 160 8.52 1.67 -20.84
C ILE A 160 9.28 0.34 -20.72
N ILE A 161 10.60 0.36 -20.85
CA ILE A 161 11.43 -0.84 -20.67
C ILE A 161 11.34 -1.34 -19.22
N SER A 162 11.43 -0.44 -18.24
CA SER A 162 11.32 -0.83 -16.82
C SER A 162 9.93 -1.35 -16.49
N SER A 163 8.86 -0.74 -17.00
CA SER A 163 7.49 -1.24 -16.77
C SER A 163 7.27 -2.61 -17.42
N LEU A 164 7.76 -2.85 -18.64
CA LEU A 164 7.68 -4.16 -19.30
C LEU A 164 8.47 -5.24 -18.57
N VAL A 165 9.68 -4.92 -18.10
CA VAL A 165 10.50 -5.86 -17.31
C VAL A 165 9.81 -6.18 -15.98
N LEU A 166 9.25 -5.18 -15.32
CA LEU A 166 8.59 -5.32 -14.02
C LEU A 166 7.28 -6.11 -14.16
N TRP A 167 6.47 -5.81 -15.17
CA TRP A 167 5.28 -6.61 -15.53
C TRP A 167 5.63 -8.04 -15.94
N GLY A 168 6.72 -8.24 -16.69
CA GLY A 168 7.21 -9.56 -17.06
C GLY A 168 7.63 -10.39 -15.85
N PHE A 169 8.35 -9.79 -14.89
CA PHE A 169 8.69 -10.43 -13.62
C PHE A 169 7.45 -10.70 -12.77
N LEU A 170 6.51 -9.76 -12.71
CA LEU A 170 5.29 -9.90 -11.92
C LEU A 170 4.40 -11.02 -12.47
N LEU A 171 4.20 -11.09 -13.80
CA LEU A 171 3.53 -12.19 -14.48
C LEU A 171 4.25 -13.53 -14.27
N TYR A 172 5.57 -13.57 -14.42
CA TYR A 172 6.35 -14.79 -14.19
C TYR A 172 6.17 -15.31 -12.76
N TYR A 173 6.26 -14.43 -11.75
CA TYR A 173 6.05 -14.81 -10.35
C TYR A 173 4.59 -15.08 -9.97
N PHE A 174 3.63 -14.54 -10.72
CA PHE A 174 2.19 -14.81 -10.52
C PHE A 174 1.76 -16.13 -11.18
N VAL A 175 2.38 -16.51 -12.30
CA VAL A 175 2.07 -17.73 -13.07
C VAL A 175 2.84 -18.96 -12.56
N THR A 176 4.09 -18.80 -12.08
CA THR A 176 4.86 -19.92 -11.49
C THR A 176 4.18 -20.65 -10.32
N PRO A 177 3.34 -20.05 -9.47
CA PRO A 177 2.55 -20.79 -8.48
C PRO A 177 1.28 -21.46 -9.04
N TYR A 178 0.84 -21.14 -10.27
CA TYR A 178 -0.31 -21.77 -10.93
C TYR A 178 0.08 -22.95 -11.83
N PHE A 179 1.36 -23.05 -12.22
CA PHE A 179 1.89 -24.28 -12.79
C PHE A 179 2.06 -25.33 -11.68
N PRO A 180 1.43 -26.51 -11.79
CA PRO A 180 1.62 -27.57 -10.81
C PRO A 180 3.11 -27.91 -10.77
N LYS A 181 3.72 -27.73 -9.60
CA LYS A 181 4.99 -28.42 -9.32
C LYS A 181 4.70 -29.90 -9.48
N VAL A 182 5.26 -30.51 -10.52
CA VAL A 182 5.38 -31.96 -10.59
C VAL A 182 6.14 -32.38 -9.34
N GLU A 183 5.38 -32.91 -8.39
CA GLU A 183 5.87 -33.41 -7.11
C GLU A 183 6.72 -34.66 -7.40
N ASN A 184 8.01 -34.47 -7.68
CA ASN A 184 8.97 -35.57 -7.60
C ASN A 184 9.26 -35.84 -6.12
N LYS A 185 8.32 -36.55 -5.47
CA LYS A 185 8.58 -37.31 -4.26
C LYS A 185 9.53 -38.46 -4.62
N SER A 186 10.80 -38.27 -4.30
CA SER A 186 11.78 -39.34 -4.10
C SER A 186 12.83 -38.80 -3.12
N CYS A 187 12.69 -39.11 -1.82
CA CYS A 187 13.56 -40.05 -1.07
C CYS A 187 14.85 -39.35 -0.56
N CYS A 188 15.37 -39.47 0.68
CA CYS A 188 15.16 -40.28 1.90
C CYS A 188 15.52 -39.37 3.13
N ASN A 189 15.02 -39.53 4.36
CA ASN A 189 15.34 -40.56 5.38
C ASN A 189 16.82 -40.94 5.53
#